data_AF-A0A7H1CNB2-F1
#
_entry.id   AF-A0A7H1CNB2-F1
#
_cell.length_a   1.000
_cell.length_b   1.000
_cell.length_c   1.000
_cell.angle_alpha   90.00
_cell.angle_beta   90.00
_cell.angle_gamma   90.00
#
_symmetry.space_group_name_H-M   'P 1'
#
loop_
_entity.id
_entity.type
_entity.pdbx_description
1 polymer ?
#
loop_
_entity_poly.entity_id
_entity_poly.type
_entity_poly.pdbx_seq_one_letter_code
_entity_poly.pdbx_strand_id
1 'polypeptide(L)'
;MFTFYLYLAPIVACVLILINYLISTSNSYMEKDGPFECGFTSYQQSRSAFSVAFILVAILFLPFDLEMSSILPYVVSAYTNGLYGLSITILFLLTLVMAFVYEINLGALNLERRYENKVKELKTKLFI
;
A
#
# COMPACT_ATOMS: atom_id res chain seq x y z
N MET A 1 -6.95 26.54 -19.00
CA MET A 1 -8.00 25.68 -18.41
C MET A 1 -7.42 24.69 -17.38
N PHE A 2 -6.37 23.93 -17.71
CA PHE A 2 -5.72 22.99 -16.79
C PHE A 2 -5.14 23.66 -15.52
N THR A 3 -4.37 24.75 -15.67
CA THR A 3 -3.79 25.51 -14.54
C THR A 3 -4.85 26.02 -13.59
N PHE A 4 -5.99 26.49 -14.13
CA PHE A 4 -7.12 26.96 -13.34
C PHE A 4 -7.71 25.84 -12.48
N TYR A 5 -7.91 24.64 -13.02
CA TYR A 5 -8.44 23.50 -12.26
C TYR A 5 -7.47 23.04 -11.16
N LEU A 6 -6.15 23.05 -11.44
CA LEU A 6 -5.11 22.68 -10.48
C LEU A 6 -5.16 23.55 -9.21
N TYR A 7 -5.41 24.86 -9.36
CA TYR A 7 -5.55 25.76 -8.22
C TYR A 7 -6.95 25.76 -7.60
N LEU A 8 -8.01 25.63 -8.40
CA LEU A 8 -9.38 25.72 -7.90
C LEU A 8 -9.74 24.58 -6.93
N ALA A 9 -9.37 23.34 -7.23
CA ALA A 9 -9.71 22.17 -6.41
C ALA A 9 -9.21 22.28 -4.94
N PRO A 10 -7.91 22.54 -4.67
CA PRO A 10 -7.44 22.69 -3.29
C PRO A 10 -8.01 23.96 -2.62
N ILE A 11 -8.20 25.05 -3.35
CA ILE A 11 -8.79 26.29 -2.79
C ILE A 11 -10.20 26.02 -2.28
N VAL A 12 -11.05 25.34 -3.07
CA VAL A 12 -12.41 25.00 -2.66
C VAL A 12 -12.39 24.08 -1.44
N ALA A 13 -11.52 23.07 -1.39
CA ALA A 13 -11.39 22.19 -0.23
C ALA A 13 -10.99 22.97 1.05
N CYS A 14 -10.02 23.88 0.95
CA CYS A 14 -9.62 24.73 2.07
C CYS A 14 -10.74 25.67 2.52
N VAL A 15 -11.49 26.28 1.58
CA VAL A 15 -12.62 27.16 1.90
C VAL A 15 -13.72 26.39 2.64
N LEU A 16 -14.05 25.16 2.21
CA LEU A 16 -15.05 24.33 2.89
C LEU A 16 -14.64 23.96 4.32
N ILE A 17 -13.35 23.62 4.52
CA ILE A 17 -12.80 23.35 5.86
C ILE A 17 -12.85 24.63 6.72
N LEU A 18 -12.50 25.78 6.16
CA LEU A 18 -12.52 27.07 6.86
C LEU A 18 -13.96 27.46 7.28
N ILE A 19 -14.93 27.28 6.38
CA ILE A 19 -16.34 27.52 6.68
C ILE A 19 -16.82 26.58 7.79
N ASN A 20 -16.47 25.29 7.73
CA ASN A 20 -16.82 24.35 8.80
C ASN A 20 -16.20 24.77 10.13
N TYR A 21 -14.93 25.14 10.15
CA TYR A 21 -14.24 25.59 11.35
C TYR A 21 -14.87 26.86 11.97
N LEU A 22 -15.29 27.82 11.15
CA LEU A 22 -15.90 29.07 11.61
C LEU A 22 -17.35 28.90 12.08
N ILE A 23 -18.13 28.01 11.46
CA ILE A 23 -19.56 27.85 11.76
C ILE A 23 -19.81 26.74 12.79
N SER A 24 -18.95 25.73 12.87
CA SER A 24 -19.16 24.56 13.72
C SER A 24 -19.00 24.91 15.20
N THR A 25 -19.95 24.44 16.02
CA THR A 25 -19.88 24.56 17.47
C THR A 25 -18.92 23.50 18.03
N SER A 26 -17.77 23.92 18.56
CA SER A 26 -16.84 23.04 19.25
C SER A 26 -17.16 22.99 20.76
N ASN A 27 -17.68 21.85 21.22
CA ASN A 27 -17.72 21.51 22.64
C ASN A 27 -16.70 20.41 22.91
N SER A 28 -15.55 20.79 23.47
CA SER A 28 -14.46 19.88 23.83
C SER A 28 -14.60 19.46 25.29
N TYR A 29 -14.62 18.15 25.53
CA TYR A 29 -14.60 17.55 26.85
C TYR A 29 -13.62 16.38 26.83
N MET A 30 -13.02 16.05 27.97
CA MET A 30 -11.90 15.09 28.05
C MET A 30 -12.20 13.75 27.37
N GLU A 31 -13.43 13.25 27.49
CA GLU A 31 -13.83 11.97 26.87
C GLU A 31 -14.09 12.07 25.36
N LYS A 32 -14.36 13.27 24.82
CA LYS A 32 -14.53 13.50 23.37
C LYS A 32 -13.20 13.56 22.65
N ASP A 33 -12.22 14.17 23.31
CA ASP A 33 -10.90 14.43 22.74
C ASP A 33 -9.96 13.21 22.92
N GLY A 34 -10.36 12.23 23.75
CA GLY A 34 -9.65 10.97 23.95
C GLY A 34 -9.99 9.88 22.92
N PRO A 35 -9.14 8.88 22.75
CA PRO A 35 -9.45 7.71 21.93
C PRO A 35 -10.61 6.91 22.56
N PHE A 36 -11.44 6.31 21.70
CA PHE A 36 -12.49 5.41 22.16
C PHE A 36 -11.87 4.13 22.72
N GLU A 37 -11.79 4.03 24.04
CA GLU A 37 -11.42 2.83 24.76
C GLU A 37 -12.67 2.30 25.45
N CYS A 38 -13.02 1.03 25.27
CA CYS A 38 -14.20 0.39 25.87
C CYS A 38 -14.10 0.24 27.41
N GLY A 39 -13.67 1.28 28.13
CA GLY A 39 -13.44 1.29 29.58
C GLY A 39 -12.09 0.75 30.05
N PHE A 40 -11.14 0.50 29.13
CA PHE A 40 -9.82 -0.05 29.44
C PHE A 40 -8.70 0.93 29.08
N THR A 41 -7.92 1.36 30.06
CA THR A 41 -6.74 2.21 29.85
C THR A 41 -5.66 1.47 29.06
N SER A 42 -5.22 2.03 27.93
CA SER A 42 -4.14 1.49 27.09
C SER A 42 -2.75 1.59 27.73
N TYR A 43 -2.47 0.78 28.77
CA TYR A 43 -1.10 0.56 29.28
C TYR A 43 -0.33 -0.49 28.47
N GLN A 44 -0.47 -0.48 27.14
CA GLN A 44 0.16 -1.49 26.28
C GLN A 44 0.99 -0.88 25.17
N GLN A 45 1.94 -1.68 24.71
CA GLN A 45 2.85 -1.37 23.61
C GLN A 45 2.10 -0.84 22.39
N SER A 46 2.49 0.34 21.89
CA SER A 46 1.89 0.99 20.72
C SER A 46 2.11 0.24 19.39
N ARG A 47 2.94 -0.80 19.40
CA ARG A 47 3.25 -1.64 18.24
C ARG A 47 2.54 -2.98 18.34
N SER A 48 1.60 -3.20 17.43
CA SER A 48 1.00 -4.51 17.18
C SER A 48 1.91 -5.36 16.29
N ALA A 49 2.02 -6.66 16.58
CA ALA A 49 2.64 -7.60 15.67
C ALA A 49 1.76 -7.75 14.41
N PHE A 50 2.34 -7.54 13.23
CA PHE A 50 1.68 -7.71 11.94
C PHE A 50 2.46 -8.73 11.10
N SER A 51 1.80 -9.32 10.10
CA SER A 51 2.43 -10.26 9.18
C SER A 51 3.49 -9.58 8.31
N VAL A 52 4.63 -10.23 8.10
CA VAL A 52 5.72 -9.72 7.24
C VAL A 52 5.25 -9.47 5.80
N ALA A 53 4.22 -10.19 5.33
CA ALA A 53 3.65 -9.98 4.00
C ALA A 53 3.23 -8.52 3.74
N PHE A 54 2.76 -7.78 4.75
CA PHE A 54 2.35 -6.39 4.58
C PHE A 54 3.51 -5.45 4.25
N ILE A 55 4.68 -5.65 4.87
CA ILE A 55 5.87 -4.84 4.55
C ILE A 55 6.51 -5.32 3.25
N LEU A 56 6.42 -6.62 2.93
CA LEU A 56 6.96 -7.18 1.71
C LEU A 56 6.31 -6.59 0.46
N VAL A 57 4.98 -6.33 0.48
CA VAL A 57 4.28 -5.65 -0.62
C VAL A 57 4.83 -4.23 -0.86
N ALA A 58 5.13 -3.48 0.21
CA ALA A 58 5.70 -2.13 0.09
C ALA A 58 7.14 -2.16 -0.48
N ILE A 59 7.94 -3.16 -0.08
CA ILE A 59 9.29 -3.35 -0.61
C ILE A 59 9.24 -3.77 -2.09
N LEU A 60 8.34 -4.66 -2.46
CA LEU A 60 8.15 -5.11 -3.84
C LEU A 60 7.58 -4.03 -4.76
N PHE A 61 6.76 -3.12 -4.23
CA PHE A 61 6.27 -1.98 -5.01
C PHE A 61 7.42 -1.12 -5.58
N LEU A 62 8.51 -0.96 -4.84
CA LEU A 62 9.62 -0.10 -5.23
C LEU A 62 10.32 -0.52 -6.55
N PRO A 63 10.77 -1.78 -6.75
CA PRO A 63 11.35 -2.20 -8.03
C PRO A 63 10.32 -2.22 -9.17
N PHE A 64 9.05 -2.54 -8.92
CA PHE A 64 8.00 -2.49 -9.96
C PHE A 64 7.67 -1.06 -10.39
N ASP A 65 7.70 -0.09 -9.48
CA ASP A 65 7.55 1.33 -9.82
C ASP A 65 8.76 1.84 -10.63
N LEU A 66 9.97 1.45 -10.22
CA LEU A 66 11.21 1.78 -10.92
C LEU A 66 11.24 1.15 -12.34
N GLU A 67 10.74 -0.08 -12.49
CA GLU A 67 10.56 -0.73 -13.79
C GLU A 67 9.72 0.12 -14.73
N MET A 68 8.52 0.52 -14.29
CA MET A 68 7.61 1.34 -15.09
C MET A 68 8.22 2.70 -15.41
N SER A 69 8.92 3.32 -14.45
CA SER A 69 9.66 4.55 -14.68
C SER A 69 10.80 4.38 -15.70
N SER A 70 11.43 3.20 -15.78
CA SER A 70 12.54 2.92 -16.71
C SER A 70 12.05 2.58 -18.12
N ILE A 71 10.83 2.05 -18.25
CA ILE A 71 10.20 1.79 -19.55
C ILE A 71 9.76 3.10 -20.22
N LEU A 72 9.36 4.13 -19.46
CA LEU A 72 8.87 5.40 -20.00
C LEU A 72 9.85 6.08 -20.99
N PRO A 73 11.15 6.27 -20.69
CA PRO A 73 12.12 6.82 -21.64
C PRO A 73 12.22 6.01 -22.94
N TYR A 74 12.17 4.68 -22.85
CA TYR A 74 12.18 3.81 -24.02
C TYR A 74 10.94 4.03 -24.88
N VAL A 75 9.75 4.08 -24.28
CA VAL A 75 8.49 4.31 -25.01
C VAL A 75 8.50 5.66 -25.74
N VAL A 76 9.01 6.71 -25.10
CA VAL A 76 9.12 8.05 -25.71
C VAL A 76 10.11 8.08 -26.88
N SER A 77 11.18 7.29 -26.82
CA SER A 77 12.25 7.25 -27.83
C SER A 77 12.23 5.97 -28.69
N ALA A 78 11.10 5.26 -28.74
CA ALA A 78 11.01 3.96 -29.41
C ALA A 78 11.33 4.05 -30.91
N TYR A 79 10.96 5.16 -31.55
CA TYR A 79 11.25 5.39 -32.97
C TYR A 79 12.76 5.57 -33.25
N THR A 80 13.49 6.23 -32.36
CA THR A 80 14.94 6.49 -32.57
C THR A 80 15.79 5.28 -32.25
N ASN A 81 15.40 4.48 -31.25
CA ASN A 81 16.18 3.32 -30.81
C ASN A 81 15.89 2.04 -31.64
N GLY A 82 14.76 2.02 -32.36
CA GLY A 82 14.39 0.93 -33.27
C GLY A 82 14.43 -0.46 -32.62
N LEU A 83 14.86 -1.47 -33.39
CA LEU A 83 14.94 -2.86 -32.94
C LEU A 83 16.00 -3.10 -31.84
N TYR A 84 17.04 -2.26 -31.77
CA TYR A 84 18.11 -2.38 -30.78
C TYR A 84 17.63 -1.96 -29.38
N GLY A 85 16.92 -0.83 -29.28
CA GLY A 85 16.30 -0.45 -28.01
C GLY A 85 15.28 -1.48 -27.54
N LEU A 86 14.47 -2.00 -28.46
CA LEU A 86 13.48 -3.02 -28.17
C LEU A 86 14.10 -4.27 -27.55
N SER A 87 15.22 -4.76 -28.10
CA SER A 87 15.86 -5.98 -27.58
C SER A 87 16.42 -5.78 -26.17
N ILE A 88 16.99 -4.60 -25.88
CA ILE A 88 17.48 -4.26 -24.54
C ILE A 88 16.32 -4.16 -23.55
N THR A 89 15.23 -3.48 -23.91
CA THR A 89 14.06 -3.34 -23.04
C THR A 89 13.40 -4.69 -22.77
N ILE A 90 13.30 -5.59 -23.77
CA ILE A 90 12.80 -6.95 -23.57
C ILE A 90 13.71 -7.74 -22.63
N LEU A 91 15.03 -7.65 -22.77
CA LEU A 91 15.97 -8.34 -21.89
C LEU A 91 15.88 -7.84 -20.44
N PHE A 92 15.70 -6.53 -20.26
CA PHE A 92 15.45 -5.91 -18.96
C PHE A 92 14.15 -6.42 -18.33
N LEU A 93 13.03 -6.41 -19.09
CA LEU A 93 11.74 -6.92 -18.65
C LEU A 93 11.82 -8.41 -18.25
N LEU A 94 12.49 -9.24 -19.05
CA LEU A 94 12.62 -10.68 -18.75
C LEU A 94 13.36 -10.94 -17.43
N THR A 95 14.36 -10.12 -17.12
CA THR A 95 15.11 -10.24 -15.87
C THR A 95 14.23 -9.92 -14.65
N LEU A 96 13.39 -8.89 -14.75
CA LEU A 96 12.45 -8.51 -13.69
C LEU A 96 11.30 -9.51 -13.54
N VAL A 97 10.76 -10.02 -14.65
CA VAL A 97 9.76 -11.09 -14.63
C VAL A 97 10.32 -12.35 -13.96
N MET A 98 11.57 -12.72 -14.24
CA MET A 98 12.23 -13.85 -13.58
C MET A 98 12.33 -13.64 -12.06
N ALA A 99 12.74 -12.45 -11.63
CA ALA A 99 12.80 -12.09 -10.21
C ALA A 99 11.40 -12.15 -9.54
N PHE A 100 10.35 -11.67 -10.23
CA PHE A 100 8.99 -11.73 -9.71
C PHE A 100 8.46 -13.15 -9.58
N VAL A 101 8.72 -14.01 -10.57
CA VAL A 101 8.34 -15.43 -10.51
C VAL A 101 9.02 -16.13 -9.34
N TYR A 102 10.27 -15.79 -9.04
CA TYR A 102 10.97 -16.32 -7.87
C TYR A 102 10.27 -15.95 -6.56
N GLU A 103 9.88 -14.68 -6.40
CA GLU A 103 9.15 -14.19 -5.21
C GLU A 103 7.77 -14.86 -5.03
N ILE A 104 7.04 -15.10 -6.13
CA ILE A 104 5.76 -15.83 -6.07
C ILE A 104 5.97 -17.26 -5.59
N ASN A 105 6.98 -17.95 -6.11
CA ASN A 105 7.29 -19.32 -5.72
C ASN A 105 7.74 -19.43 -4.25
N LEU A 106 8.35 -18.38 -3.69
CA LEU A 106 8.68 -18.29 -2.27
C LEU A 106 7.42 -18.21 -1.38
N GLY A 107 6.27 -17.85 -1.95
CA GLY A 107 5.01 -17.73 -1.22
C GLY A 107 4.98 -16.56 -0.22
N ALA A 108 5.88 -15.59 -0.38
CA ALA A 108 6.10 -14.51 0.58
C ALA A 108 4.90 -13.54 0.73
N LEU A 109 3.98 -13.53 -0.25
CA LEU A 109 2.74 -12.73 -0.21
C LEU A 109 1.56 -13.45 0.45
N ASN A 110 1.70 -14.71 0.86
CA ASN A 110 0.58 -15.44 1.45
C ASN A 110 0.23 -14.91 2.84
N LEU A 111 -1.03 -14.53 3.02
CA LEU A 111 -1.58 -14.15 4.32
C LEU A 111 -2.00 -15.40 5.09
N GLU A 112 -1.17 -15.83 6.03
CA GLU A 112 -1.46 -17.02 6.82
C GLU A 112 -2.55 -16.75 7.88
N ARG A 113 -3.60 -17.59 7.87
CA ARG A 113 -4.65 -17.56 8.90
C ARG A 113 -4.30 -18.50 10.05
N ARG A 114 -3.68 -17.95 11.10
CA ARG A 114 -3.27 -18.71 12.29
C ARG A 114 -4.41 -19.49 12.97
N TYR A 115 -5.64 -18.99 12.91
CA TYR A 115 -6.80 -19.60 13.57
C TYR A 115 -7.26 -20.90 12.89
N GLU A 116 -7.16 -20.96 11.56
CA GLU A 116 -7.62 -22.10 10.77
C GLU A 116 -6.76 -23.34 11.00
N ASN A 117 -5.44 -23.17 11.12
CA ASN A 117 -4.49 -24.24 11.46
C ASN A 117 -4.76 -24.82 12.86
N LYS A 118 -5.06 -23.97 13.85
CA LYS A 118 -5.33 -24.40 15.23
C LYS A 118 -6.65 -25.19 15.34
N VAL A 119 -7.68 -24.79 14.61
CA VAL A 119 -8.96 -25.51 14.56
C VAL A 119 -8.80 -26.87 13.88
N LYS A 120 -8.00 -26.96 12.81
CA LYS A 120 -7.70 -28.22 12.12
C LYS A 120 -7.01 -29.22 13.04
N GLU A 121 -5.98 -28.80 13.79
CA GLU A 121 -5.32 -29.64 14.81
C GLU A 121 -6.28 -30.10 15.91
N LEU A 122 -7.11 -29.20 16.42
CA LEU A 122 -8.10 -29.52 17.47
C LEU A 122 -9.13 -30.54 16.96
N LYS A 123 -9.60 -30.41 15.71
CA LYS A 123 -10.55 -31.36 15.13
C LYS A 123 -9.93 -32.75 14.94
N THR A 124 -8.67 -32.84 14.52
CA THR A 124 -7.96 -34.12 14.37
C THR A 124 -7.72 -34.79 15.73
N LYS A 125 -7.45 -34.02 16.80
CA LYS A 125 -7.32 -34.55 18.17
C LYS A 125 -8.64 -34.93 18.85
N LEU A 126 -9.77 -34.37 18.42
CA LEU A 126 -11.09 -34.68 18.98
C LEU A 126 -11.79 -35.87 18.30
N PHE A 127 -11.35 -36.26 17.09
CA PHE A 127 -11.95 -37.33 16.29
C PHE A 127 -11.07 -38.59 16.18
N ILE A 128 -10.04 -38.70 17.02
CA ILE A 128 -9.24 -39.89 17.33
C ILE A 128 -9.39 -40.14 18.83
#